data_AF-A0A1E5SW43-F1
#
_entry.id   AF-A0A1E5SW43-F1
#
_cell.length_a   1.000
_cell.length_b   1.000
_cell.length_c   1.000
_cell.angle_alpha   90.00
_cell.angle_beta   90.00
_cell.angle_gamma   90.00
#
_symmetry.space_group_name_H-M   'P 1'
#
loop_
_entity.id
_entity.type
_entity.pdbx_description
1 polymer ?
#
loop_
_entity_poly.entity_id
_entity_poly.type
_entity_poly.pdbx_seq_one_letter_code
_entity_poly.pdbx_strand_id
1 'polypeptide(L)'
;MSNKRLQALSIVLLLLSLFTELSDSQGWISFNNPELAFGLSLGFVLFSLSFNVKVIRAMGIPEKEKKQSQRLTFITAVYAFLVFGIELF
;
A
#
# COMPACT_ATOMS: atom_id res chain seq x y z
N MET A 1 -2.94 8.36 -17.45
CA MET A 1 -2.53 8.87 -16.11
C MET A 1 -1.01 9.01 -16.11
N SER A 2 -0.45 10.09 -15.56
CA SER A 2 1.01 10.21 -15.40
C SER A 2 1.53 9.22 -14.36
N ASN A 3 2.70 8.60 -14.58
CA ASN A 3 3.33 7.67 -13.64
C ASN A 3 3.54 8.28 -12.26
N LYS A 4 3.86 9.58 -12.20
CA LYS A 4 3.98 10.35 -10.95
C LYS A 4 2.67 10.35 -10.15
N ARG A 5 1.52 10.41 -10.84
CA ARG A 5 0.21 10.34 -10.17
C ARG A 5 -0.07 8.94 -9.63
N LEU A 6 0.34 7.88 -10.36
CA LEU A 6 0.22 6.50 -9.87
C LEU A 6 1.10 6.25 -8.64
N GLN A 7 2.33 6.76 -8.64
CA GLN A 7 3.23 6.71 -7.49
C GLN A 7 2.66 7.49 -6.30
N ALA A 8 2.15 8.70 -6.51
CA ALA A 8 1.50 9.48 -5.47
C ALA A 8 0.27 8.76 -4.88
N LEU A 9 -0.60 8.21 -5.73
CA LEU A 9 -1.75 7.41 -5.29
C LEU A 9 -1.32 6.19 -4.48
N SER A 10 -0.25 5.51 -4.88
CA SER A 10 0.27 4.36 -4.14
C SER A 10 0.74 4.73 -2.74
N ILE A 11 1.36 5.90 -2.57
CA ILE A 11 1.78 6.43 -1.27
C ILE A 11 0.56 6.78 -0.43
N VAL A 12 -0.43 7.47 -1.02
CA VAL A 12 -1.67 7.83 -0.31
C VAL A 12 -2.40 6.58 0.18
N LEU A 13 -2.52 5.55 -0.65
CA LEU A 13 -3.13 4.28 -0.26
C LEU A 13 -2.38 3.60 0.89
N LEU A 14 -1.05 3.62 0.86
CA LEU A 14 -0.23 3.04 1.91
C LEU A 14 -0.37 3.80 3.23
N LEU A 15 -0.46 5.12 3.17
CA LEU A 15 -0.75 5.96 4.34
C LEU A 15 -2.15 5.69 4.88
N LEU A 16 -3.16 5.54 4.02
CA LEU A 16 -4.52 5.21 4.45
C LEU A 16 -4.57 3.86 5.17
N SER A 17 -3.91 2.83 4.65
CA SER A 17 -3.77 1.54 5.32
C SER A 17 -3.14 1.68 6.72
N LEU A 18 -2.01 2.37 6.81
CA LEU A 18 -1.32 2.61 8.08
C LEU A 18 -2.18 3.40 9.07
N PHE A 19 -2.93 4.40 8.62
CA PHE A 19 -3.84 5.15 9.48
C PHE A 19 -5.03 4.32 9.93
N THR A 20 -5.57 3.44 9.09
CA THR A 20 -6.66 2.53 9.48
C THR A 20 -6.22 1.61 10.61
N GLU A 21 -5.05 1.00 10.50
CA GLU A 21 -4.50 0.12 11.54
C GLU A 21 -4.08 0.83 12.81
N LEU A 22 -3.44 2.00 12.69
CA LEU A 22 -3.13 2.80 13.87
C LEU A 22 -4.39 3.27 14.58
N SER A 23 -5.43 3.63 13.83
CA SER A 23 -6.70 4.04 14.43
C SER A 23 -7.38 2.91 15.19
N ASP A 24 -7.27 1.68 14.70
CA ASP A 24 -7.83 0.49 15.35
C ASP A 24 -6.98 0.09 16.58
N SER A 25 -5.67 -0.09 16.40
CA SER A 25 -4.74 -0.51 17.47
C SER A 25 -4.64 0.47 18.63
N GLN A 26 -4.75 1.78 18.38
CA GLN A 26 -4.74 2.82 19.43
C GLN A 26 -6.15 3.14 19.96
N GLY A 27 -7.19 2.50 19.44
CA GLY A 27 -8.58 2.76 19.83
C GLY A 27 -9.08 4.17 19.51
N TRP A 28 -8.48 4.86 18.53
CA TRP A 28 -8.93 6.19 18.10
C TRP A 28 -10.31 6.14 17.43
N ILE A 29 -10.59 5.03 16.75
CA ILE A 29 -11.87 4.76 16.11
C ILE A 29 -12.35 3.40 16.58
N SER A 30 -13.53 3.34 17.20
CA SER A 30 -14.23 2.08 17.43
C SER A 30 -14.90 1.65 16.14
N PHE A 31 -14.22 0.81 15.36
CA PHE A 31 -14.82 0.19 14.19
C PHE A 31 -15.91 -0.78 14.63
N ASN A 32 -17.13 -0.55 14.17
CA ASN A 32 -18.27 -1.43 14.47
C ASN A 32 -18.07 -2.85 13.88
N ASN A 33 -17.22 -2.95 12.85
CA ASN A 33 -16.80 -4.21 12.25
C ASN A 33 -15.28 -4.17 11.95
N PRO A 34 -14.43 -4.77 12.81
CA PRO A 34 -12.97 -4.74 12.66
C PRO A 34 -12.49 -5.53 11.44
N GLU A 35 -13.17 -6.62 11.05
CA GLU A 35 -12.83 -7.41 9.85
C GLU A 35 -12.92 -6.58 8.57
N LEU A 36 -13.89 -5.66 8.52
CA LEU A 36 -14.07 -4.75 7.40
C LEU A 36 -12.95 -3.71 7.32
N ALA A 37 -12.51 -3.19 8.47
CA ALA A 37 -11.38 -2.25 8.56
C ALA A 37 -10.07 -2.92 8.11
N PHE A 38 -9.83 -4.15 8.58
CA PHE A 38 -8.72 -4.99 8.15
C PHE A 38 -8.74 -5.25 6.64
N GLY A 39 -9.89 -5.67 6.09
CA GLY A 39 -10.06 -5.92 4.66
C GLY A 39 -9.82 -4.68 3.79
N LEU A 40 -10.24 -3.49 4.26
CA LEU A 40 -9.95 -2.22 3.59
C LEU A 40 -8.46 -1.87 3.65
N SER A 41 -7.81 -2.03 4.80
CA SER A 41 -6.37 -1.80 4.95
C SER A 41 -5.58 -2.66 3.96
N LEU A 42 -5.85 -3.97 3.95
CA LEU A 42 -5.22 -4.91 3.02
C LEU A 42 -5.52 -4.54 1.56
N GLY A 43 -6.76 -4.16 1.26
CA GLY A 43 -7.16 -3.69 -0.07
C GLY A 43 -6.32 -2.50 -0.54
N PHE A 44 -6.12 -1.49 0.31
CA PHE A 44 -5.29 -0.32 -0.02
C PHE A 44 -3.85 -0.71 -0.32
N VAL A 45 -3.26 -1.64 0.44
CA VAL A 45 -1.92 -2.18 0.19
C VAL A 45 -1.83 -2.87 -1.16
N LEU A 46 -2.78 -3.75 -1.48
CA LEU A 46 -2.81 -4.48 -2.75
C LEU A 46 -2.99 -3.55 -3.95
N PHE A 47 -3.82 -2.51 -3.84
CA PHE A 47 -3.96 -1.48 -4.87
C PHE A 47 -2.67 -0.67 -5.04
N SER A 48 -2.01 -0.30 -3.94
CA SER A 48 -0.71 0.39 -3.95
C SER A 48 0.37 -0.44 -4.68
N LEU A 49 0.45 -1.73 -4.38
CA LEU A 49 1.34 -2.67 -5.08
C LEU A 49 1.02 -2.74 -6.57
N SER A 50 -0.26 -2.89 -6.92
CA SER A 50 -0.72 -3.02 -8.30
C SER A 50 -0.31 -1.81 -9.16
N PHE A 51 -0.44 -0.60 -8.64
CA PHE A 51 -0.02 0.62 -9.35
C PHE A 51 1.48 0.66 -9.60
N ASN A 52 2.30 0.32 -8.60
CA ASN A 52 3.75 0.32 -8.78
C ASN A 52 4.22 -0.81 -9.70
N VAL A 53 3.64 -2.02 -9.61
CA VAL A 53 3.95 -3.13 -10.52
C VAL A 53 3.59 -2.79 -11.96
N LYS A 54 2.47 -2.10 -12.19
CA LYS A 54 2.09 -1.60 -13.53
C LYS A 54 3.16 -0.67 -14.11
N VAL A 55 3.69 0.26 -13.32
CA VAL A 55 4.79 1.16 -13.74
C VAL A 55 6.08 0.38 -13.99
N ILE A 56 6.41 -0.61 -13.18
CA ILE A 56 7.62 -1.43 -13.34
C ILE A 56 7.59 -2.25 -14.64
N ARG A 57 6.43 -2.78 -15.02
CA ARG A 57 6.23 -3.62 -16.21
C ARG A 57 6.03 -2.83 -17.50
N ALA A 58 5.74 -1.53 -17.43
CA ALA A 58 5.53 -0.73 -18.61
C ALA A 58 6.84 -0.46 -19.37
N MET A 59 6.81 -0.71 -20.69
CA MET A 59 7.95 -0.48 -21.58
C MET A 59 8.07 1.01 -21.92
N GLY A 60 9.32 1.49 -22.09
CA GLY A 60 9.58 2.89 -22.47
C GLY A 60 9.51 3.92 -21.33
N ILE A 61 9.32 3.49 -20.08
CA ILE A 61 9.36 4.39 -18.92
C ILE A 61 10.80 4.74 -18.53
N PRO A 62 11.10 6.00 -18.17
CA PRO A 62 12.42 6.40 -17.68
C PRO A 62 12.89 5.55 -16.49
N GLU A 63 14.17 5.15 -16.51
CA GLU A 63 14.74 4.25 -15.49
C GLU A 63 14.61 4.80 -14.06
N LYS A 64 14.66 6.14 -13.90
CA LYS A 64 14.46 6.81 -12.61
C LYS A 64 13.07 6.55 -12.03
N GLU A 65 12.02 6.66 -12.85
CA GLU A 65 10.64 6.42 -12.42
C GLU A 65 10.43 4.93 -12.11
N LYS A 66 11.04 4.05 -12.91
CA LYS A 66 11.03 2.61 -12.66
C LYS A 66 11.69 2.24 -11.33
N LYS A 67 12.88 2.79 -11.03
CA LYS A 67 13.58 2.57 -9.75
C LYS A 67 12.77 3.10 -8.56
N GLN A 68 12.09 4.24 -8.70
CA GLN A 68 11.20 4.75 -7.65
C GLN A 68 10.04 3.79 -7.36
N SER A 69 9.35 3.30 -8.40
CA SER A 69 8.28 2.33 -8.21
C SER A 69 8.78 0.99 -7.66
N GLN A 70 9.98 0.52 -8.03
CA GLN A 70 10.58 -0.67 -7.43
C GLN A 70 10.81 -0.50 -5.93
N ARG A 71 11.35 0.65 -5.50
CA ARG A 71 11.53 0.95 -4.07
C ARG A 71 10.20 1.02 -3.33
N LEU A 72 9.20 1.67 -3.91
CA LEU A 72 7.85 1.73 -3.33
C LEU A 72 7.26 0.33 -3.19
N THR A 73 7.30 -0.49 -4.25
CA THR A 73 6.84 -1.89 -4.19
C THR A 73 7.56 -2.67 -3.09
N PHE A 74 8.88 -2.52 -2.95
CA PHE A 74 9.63 -3.20 -1.90
C PHE A 74 9.18 -2.76 -0.51
N ILE A 75 9.05 -1.45 -0.26
CA ILE A 75 8.56 -0.91 1.01
C ILE A 75 7.16 -1.42 1.31
N THR A 76 6.24 -1.36 0.33
CA THR A 76 4.87 -1.85 0.48
C THR A 76 4.83 -3.34 0.77
N ALA A 77 5.67 -4.15 0.12
CA ALA A 77 5.72 -5.58 0.35
C ALA A 77 6.25 -5.92 1.75
N VAL A 78 7.29 -5.23 2.20
CA VAL A 78 7.82 -5.39 3.57
C VAL A 78 6.77 -4.99 4.60
N TYR A 79 6.10 -3.84 4.40
CA TYR A 79 5.01 -3.41 5.27
C TYR A 79 3.89 -4.46 5.32
N ALA A 80 3.43 -4.92 4.15
CA ALA A 80 2.37 -5.92 4.06
C ALA A 80 2.73 -7.22 4.79
N PHE A 81 3.99 -7.65 4.67
CA PHE A 81 4.49 -8.83 5.37
C PHE A 81 4.52 -8.64 6.88
N LEU A 82 5.03 -7.50 7.36
CA LEU A 82 5.13 -7.22 8.79
C LEU A 82 3.77 -7.10 9.48
N VAL A 83 2.82 -6.48 8.81
CA VAL A 83 1.48 -6.24 9.34
C VAL A 83 0.61 -7.48 9.20
N PHE A 84 0.34 -7.90 7.96
CA PHE A 84 -0.64 -8.94 7.68
C PHE A 84 -0.03 -10.35 7.68
N GLY A 85 1.25 -10.47 7.32
CA GLY A 85 1.92 -11.76 7.22
C GLY A 85 2.29 -12.35 8.58
N ILE A 86 2.65 -11.49 9.54
CA ILE A 86 2.98 -11.91 10.91
C ILE A 86 1.71 -12.18 11.72
N GLU A 87 0.62 -11.41 11.53
CA GLU A 87 -0.67 -11.68 12.20
C GLU A 87 -1.27 -13.06 11.87
N LEU A 88 -0.84 -13.70 10.77
CA LEU A 88 -1.30 -15.03 10.38
C LEU A 88 -0.56 -16.18 11.09
N PHE A 89 0.44 -15.90 11.95
CA PHE A 89 1.23 -16.88 12.70
C PHE A 89 1.09 -16.69 14.21
#